data_AF-H0A2B1-F1
#
_entry.id   AF-H0A2B1-F1
#
_cell.length_a   1.000
_cell.length_b   1.000
_cell.length_c   1.000
_cell.angle_alpha   90.00
_cell.angle_beta   90.00
_cell.angle_gamma   90.00
#
_symmetry.space_group_name_H-M   'P 1'
#
loop_
_entity.id
_entity.type
_entity.pdbx_description
1 polymer ?
#
loop_
_entity_poly.entity_id
_entity_poly.type
_entity_poly.pdbx_seq_one_letter_code
_entity_poly.pdbx_strand_id
1 'polypeptide(L)'
;MRTSMRGLPTLIRLARRRADEQRTALAEAERQTLLAREELAMHDAAATRETDRARGQAAEMALWTEWSRIHTRQKQQLELAINLLQRQEDKLRDSLRENFAEIKRLEIALETAERAALKIARRKAEQMAEDAELRRQHWR
;
A
#
# COMPACT_ATOMS: atom_id res chain seq x y z
N MET A 1 -27.43 -7.16 -20.81
CA MET A 1 -26.22 -6.82 -20.01
C MET A 1 -26.49 -5.66 -19.05
N ARG A 2 -27.32 -5.84 -18.00
CA ARG A 2 -27.59 -4.80 -16.97
C ARG A 2 -26.74 -4.96 -15.69
N THR A 3 -25.95 -6.02 -15.62
CA THR A 3 -25.17 -6.40 -14.44
C THR A 3 -23.91 -5.55 -14.25
N SER A 4 -23.34 -4.97 -15.32
CA SER A 4 -22.07 -4.20 -15.23
C SER A 4 -22.20 -2.88 -14.48
N MET A 5 -23.31 -2.14 -14.61
CA MET A 5 -23.42 -0.81 -13.97
C MET A 5 -23.63 -0.87 -12.45
N ARG A 6 -24.25 -1.94 -11.94
CA ARG A 6 -24.42 -2.14 -10.48
C ARG A 6 -23.15 -2.69 -9.81
N GLY A 7 -22.24 -3.29 -10.58
CA GLY A 7 -21.01 -3.89 -10.05
C GLY A 7 -19.89 -2.88 -9.76
N LEU A 8 -19.77 -1.82 -10.57
CA LEU A 8 -18.66 -0.85 -10.47
C LEU A 8 -18.57 -0.17 -9.09
N PRO A 9 -19.65 0.34 -8.48
CA PRO A 9 -19.56 0.92 -7.13
C PRO A 9 -19.09 -0.07 -6.06
N THR A 10 -19.50 -1.34 -6.18
CA THR A 10 -19.06 -2.41 -5.27
C THR A 10 -17.58 -2.72 -5.46
N LEU A 11 -17.10 -2.81 -6.72
CA LEU A 11 -15.68 -3.01 -7.02
C LEU A 11 -14.82 -1.87 -6.49
N ILE A 12 -15.25 -0.61 -6.64
CA ILE A 12 -14.56 0.56 -6.07
C ILE A 12 -14.47 0.45 -4.55
N ARG A 13 -15.57 0.07 -3.89
CA ARG A 13 -15.60 -0.10 -2.43
C ARG A 13 -14.64 -1.21 -1.96
N LEU A 14 -14.61 -2.34 -2.66
CA LEU A 14 -13.70 -3.45 -2.36
C LEU A 14 -12.24 -3.04 -2.56
N ALA A 15 -11.93 -2.35 -3.67
CA ALA A 15 -10.58 -1.88 -3.96
C ALA A 15 -10.10 -0.86 -2.91
N ARG A 16 -10.97 0.06 -2.47
CA ARG A 16 -10.68 0.99 -1.37
C ARG A 16 -10.40 0.27 -0.05
N ARG A 17 -11.24 -0.69 0.32
CA ARG A 17 -11.01 -1.51 1.52
C ARG A 17 -9.65 -2.22 1.46
N ARG A 18 -9.31 -2.82 0.33
CA ARG A 18 -7.99 -3.46 0.13
C ARG A 18 -6.84 -2.47 0.27
N ALA A 19 -6.98 -1.25 -0.27
CA ALA A 19 -5.97 -0.20 -0.13
C ALA A 19 -5.81 0.24 1.35
N ASP A 20 -6.89 0.33 2.12
CA ASP A 20 -6.83 0.68 3.54
C ASP A 20 -6.21 -0.44 4.39
N GLU A 21 -6.53 -1.71 4.09
CA GLU A 21 -5.87 -2.88 4.69
C GLU A 21 -4.36 -2.86 4.41
N GLN A 22 -3.95 -2.55 3.18
CA GLN A 22 -2.54 -2.44 2.82
C GLN A 22 -1.84 -1.23 3.45
N ARG A 23 -2.53 -0.10 3.62
CA ARG A 23 -1.98 1.06 4.35
C ARG A 23 -1.67 0.70 5.80
N THR A 24 -2.57 -0.05 6.43
CA THR A 24 -2.37 -0.54 7.80
C THR A 24 -1.17 -1.49 7.86
N ALA A 25 -1.06 -2.42 6.91
CA ALA A 25 0.09 -3.32 6.81
C ALA A 25 1.41 -2.59 6.56
N LEU A 26 1.41 -1.53 5.72
CA LEU A 26 2.59 -0.70 5.48
C LEU A 26 3.02 0.03 6.76
N ALA A 27 2.08 0.65 7.49
CA ALA A 27 2.40 1.35 8.72
C ALA A 27 3.00 0.42 9.79
N GLU A 28 2.48 -0.81 9.92
CA GLU A 28 3.06 -1.81 10.82
C GLU A 28 4.45 -2.28 10.36
N ALA A 29 4.65 -2.47 9.05
CA ALA A 29 5.98 -2.81 8.51
C ALA A 29 7.01 -1.69 8.76
N GLU A 30 6.63 -0.43 8.55
CA GLU A 30 7.47 0.74 8.82
C GLU A 30 7.84 0.84 10.31
N ARG A 31 6.87 0.55 11.19
CA ARG A 31 7.10 0.46 12.64
C ARG A 31 8.10 -0.65 12.99
N GLN A 32 7.97 -1.83 12.38
CA GLN A 32 8.89 -2.95 12.61
C GLN A 32 10.31 -2.62 12.15
N THR A 33 10.46 -1.97 10.99
CA THR A 33 11.78 -1.50 10.52
C THR A 33 12.38 -0.47 11.46
N LEU A 34 11.58 0.46 12.00
CA LEU A 34 12.05 1.43 12.98
C LEU A 34 12.56 0.73 14.25
N LEU A 35 11.79 -0.21 14.81
CA LEU A 35 12.19 -0.97 15.99
C LEU A 35 13.48 -1.78 15.75
N ALA A 36 13.61 -2.43 14.59
CA ALA A 36 14.82 -3.17 14.24
C ALA A 36 16.05 -2.26 14.11
N ARG A 37 15.88 -1.03 13.61
CA ARG A 37 16.96 -0.03 13.56
C ARG A 37 17.33 0.48 14.95
N GLU A 38 16.35 0.67 15.83
CA GLU A 38 16.61 1.02 17.24
C GLU A 38 17.38 -0.09 17.94
N GLU A 39 17.01 -1.36 17.72
CA GLU A 39 17.73 -2.52 18.25
C GLU A 39 19.18 -2.57 17.74
N LEU A 40 19.39 -2.35 16.44
CA LEU A 40 20.73 -2.25 15.86
C LEU A 40 21.56 -1.11 16.48
N ALA A 41 20.95 0.06 16.71
CA ALA A 41 21.63 1.19 17.34
C ALA A 41 22.00 0.88 18.81
N MET A 42 21.11 0.21 19.56
CA MET A 42 21.40 -0.26 20.92
C MET A 42 22.53 -1.29 20.94
N HIS A 43 22.55 -2.19 19.97
CA HIS A 43 23.58 -3.21 19.77
C HIS A 43 24.95 -2.55 19.49
N ASP A 44 25.00 -1.60 18.57
CA ASP A 44 26.21 -0.84 18.27
C ASP A 44 26.72 -0.07 19.50
N ALA A 45 25.83 0.57 20.28
CA ALA A 45 26.19 1.25 21.51
C ALA A 45 26.71 0.29 22.61
N ALA A 46 26.22 -0.95 22.66
CA ALA A 46 26.77 -1.99 23.53
C ALA A 46 28.18 -2.40 23.10
N ALA A 47 28.40 -2.57 21.78
CA ALA A 47 29.73 -2.82 21.22
C ALA A 47 30.75 -1.74 21.55
N THR A 48 30.38 -0.47 21.42
CA THR A 48 31.28 0.63 21.78
C THR A 48 31.69 0.56 23.25
N ARG A 49 30.73 0.38 24.16
CA ARG A 49 31.00 0.26 25.60
C ARG A 49 31.90 -0.92 25.95
N GLU A 50 31.65 -2.08 25.35
CA GLU A 50 32.46 -3.27 25.60
C GLU A 50 33.87 -3.14 25.02
N THR A 51 34.01 -2.47 23.88
CA THR A 51 35.32 -2.15 23.28
C THR A 51 36.10 -1.18 24.13
N ASP A 52 35.45 -0.15 24.69
CA ASP A 52 36.11 0.79 25.59
C ASP A 52 36.50 0.13 26.92
N ARG A 53 35.68 -0.79 27.46
CA ARG A 53 35.99 -1.58 28.67
C ARG A 53 37.25 -2.45 28.48
N ALA A 54 37.36 -3.12 27.35
CA ALA A 54 38.49 -4.01 27.07
C ALA A 54 39.78 -3.25 26.68
N ARG A 55 39.67 -1.97 26.31
CA ARG A 55 40.81 -1.19 25.82
C ARG A 55 41.88 -1.03 26.90
N GLY A 56 43.12 -1.40 26.57
CA GLY A 56 44.30 -1.20 27.43
C GLY A 56 44.55 -2.32 28.45
N GLN A 57 43.71 -3.36 28.50
CA GLN A 57 43.93 -4.53 29.36
C GLN A 57 44.11 -5.79 28.50
N ALA A 58 45.32 -6.36 28.49
CA ALA A 58 45.67 -7.47 27.59
C ALA A 58 44.81 -8.73 27.81
N ALA A 59 44.46 -9.05 29.06
CA ALA A 59 43.59 -10.18 29.38
C ALA A 59 42.15 -9.97 28.88
N GLU A 60 41.61 -8.75 29.03
CA GLU A 60 40.27 -8.38 28.55
C GLU A 60 40.20 -8.33 27.02
N MET A 61 41.29 -7.90 26.35
CA MET A 61 41.35 -7.89 24.88
C MET A 61 41.23 -9.29 24.26
N ALA A 62 41.75 -10.33 24.92
CA ALA A 62 41.60 -11.70 24.46
C ALA A 62 40.13 -12.16 24.52
N LEU A 63 39.44 -11.87 25.62
CA LEU A 63 38.00 -12.17 25.78
C LEU A 63 37.14 -11.35 24.81
N TRP A 64 37.49 -10.07 24.61
CA TRP A 64 36.82 -9.17 23.67
C TRP A 64 36.91 -9.66 22.22
N THR A 65 38.03 -10.28 21.83
CA THR A 65 38.20 -10.76 20.44
C THR A 65 37.19 -11.85 20.10
N GLU A 66 36.92 -12.78 21.02
CA GLU A 66 35.92 -13.83 20.80
C GLU A 66 34.50 -13.27 20.88
N TRP A 67 34.23 -12.38 21.84
CA TRP A 67 32.96 -11.68 21.97
C TRP A 67 32.60 -10.86 20.73
N SER A 68 33.55 -10.09 20.19
CA SER A 68 33.34 -9.22 19.02
C SER A 68 33.00 -10.00 17.75
N ARG A 69 33.48 -11.24 17.60
CA ARG A 69 33.09 -12.12 16.50
C ARG A 69 31.62 -12.52 16.57
N ILE A 70 31.16 -12.92 17.76
CA ILE A 70 29.75 -13.27 18.00
C ILE A 70 28.87 -12.04 17.76
N HIS A 71 29.30 -10.89 18.29
CA HIS A 71 28.60 -9.62 18.14
C HIS A 71 28.50 -9.20 16.66
N THR A 72 29.58 -9.30 15.89
CA THR A 72 29.57 -8.98 14.45
C THR A 72 28.57 -9.84 13.68
N ARG A 73 28.44 -11.13 14.02
CA ARG A 73 27.44 -12.01 13.39
C ARG A 73 26.02 -11.58 13.74
N GLN A 74 25.74 -11.21 14.98
CA GLN A 74 24.44 -10.69 15.39
C GLN A 74 24.11 -9.39 14.68
N LYS A 75 25.08 -8.47 14.56
CA LYS A 75 24.93 -7.23 13.79
C LYS A 75 24.53 -7.51 12.34
N GLN A 76 25.24 -8.42 11.67
CA GLN A 76 24.92 -8.81 10.29
C GLN A 76 23.52 -9.43 10.17
N GLN A 77 23.07 -10.19 11.17
CA GLN A 77 21.72 -10.74 11.20
C GLN A 77 20.66 -9.64 11.34
N LEU A 78 20.87 -8.66 12.21
CA LEU A 78 19.98 -7.50 12.37
C LEU A 78 19.93 -6.66 11.09
N GLU A 79 21.08 -6.38 10.47
CA GLU A 79 21.16 -5.67 9.18
C GLU A 79 20.41 -6.43 8.07
N LEU A 80 20.57 -7.76 8.02
CA LEU A 80 19.84 -8.58 7.07
C LEU A 80 18.33 -8.56 7.32
N ALA A 81 17.90 -8.62 8.59
CA ALA A 81 16.49 -8.51 8.95
C ALA A 81 15.90 -7.14 8.53
N ILE A 82 16.60 -6.04 8.79
CA ILE A 82 16.20 -4.70 8.34
C ILE A 82 16.06 -4.66 6.81
N ASN A 83 17.04 -5.19 6.08
CA ASN A 83 16.98 -5.23 4.61
C ASN A 83 15.75 -6.03 4.10
N LEU A 84 15.39 -7.12 4.76
CA LEU A 84 14.19 -7.90 4.42
C LEU A 84 12.90 -7.11 4.68
N LEU A 85 12.82 -6.41 5.82
CA LEU A 85 11.68 -5.56 6.16
C LEU A 85 11.54 -4.40 5.17
N GLN A 86 12.63 -3.74 4.79
CA GLN A 86 12.60 -2.68 3.78
C GLN A 86 12.09 -3.18 2.42
N ARG A 87 12.54 -4.35 1.97
CA ARG A 87 12.01 -4.97 0.74
C ARG A 87 10.51 -5.27 0.83
N GLN A 88 10.02 -5.62 2.02
CA GLN A 88 8.59 -5.82 2.25
C GLN A 88 7.83 -4.50 2.20
N GLU A 89 8.35 -3.43 2.81
CA GLU A 89 7.77 -2.09 2.69
C GLU A 89 7.67 -1.63 1.23
N ASP A 90 8.74 -1.80 0.45
CA ASP A 90 8.76 -1.39 -0.95
C ASP A 90 7.70 -2.14 -1.77
N LYS A 91 7.55 -3.44 -1.55
CA LYS A 91 6.46 -4.24 -2.16
C LYS A 91 5.08 -3.74 -1.75
N LEU A 92 4.89 -3.35 -0.49
CA LEU A 92 3.62 -2.80 -0.01
C LEU A 92 3.33 -1.42 -0.63
N ARG A 93 4.36 -0.56 -0.77
CA ARG A 93 4.25 0.75 -1.44
C ARG A 93 3.88 0.59 -2.92
N ASP A 94 4.52 -0.33 -3.62
CA ASP A 94 4.20 -0.63 -5.02
C ASP A 94 2.77 -1.17 -5.16
N SER A 95 2.37 -2.12 -4.31
CA SER A 95 1.00 -2.66 -4.34
C SER A 95 -0.06 -1.59 -4.02
N LEU A 96 0.22 -0.66 -3.10
CA LEU A 96 -0.64 0.47 -2.83
C LEU A 96 -0.79 1.38 -4.05
N ARG A 97 0.31 1.68 -4.74
CA ARG A 97 0.29 2.46 -5.98
C ARG A 97 -0.57 1.80 -7.05
N GLU A 98 -0.47 0.49 -7.21
CA GLU A 98 -1.31 -0.29 -8.13
C GLU A 98 -2.79 -0.24 -7.73
N ASN A 99 -3.11 -0.41 -6.46
CA ASN A 99 -4.48 -0.32 -5.96
C ASN A 99 -5.09 1.07 -6.21
N PHE A 100 -4.35 2.15 -6.00
CA PHE A 100 -4.83 3.49 -6.32
C PHE A 100 -5.07 3.69 -7.81
N ALA A 101 -4.20 3.14 -8.66
CA ALA A 101 -4.40 3.16 -10.10
C ALA A 101 -5.66 2.38 -10.50
N GLU A 102 -5.90 1.22 -9.90
CA GLU A 102 -7.13 0.42 -10.11
C GLU A 102 -8.39 1.18 -9.69
N ILE A 103 -8.40 1.76 -8.49
CA ILE A 103 -9.51 2.59 -8.01
C ILE A 103 -9.80 3.70 -9.02
N LYS A 104 -8.76 4.39 -9.52
CA LYS A 104 -8.93 5.48 -10.50
C LYS A 104 -9.52 4.99 -11.82
N ARG A 105 -9.07 3.83 -12.31
CA ARG A 105 -9.65 3.21 -13.53
C ARG A 105 -11.12 2.86 -13.33
N LEU A 106 -11.49 2.32 -12.18
CA LEU A 106 -12.88 1.98 -11.86
C LEU A 106 -13.76 3.24 -11.73
N GLU A 107 -13.26 4.30 -11.12
CA GLU A 107 -13.95 5.60 -11.03
C GLU A 107 -14.21 6.20 -12.42
N ILE A 108 -13.22 6.20 -13.30
CA ILE A 108 -13.37 6.66 -14.69
C ILE A 108 -14.38 5.81 -15.46
N ALA A 109 -14.35 4.48 -15.27
CA ALA A 109 -15.30 3.57 -15.90
C ALA A 109 -16.74 3.85 -15.43
N LEU A 110 -16.93 4.11 -14.14
CA LEU A 110 -18.23 4.46 -13.58
C LEU A 110 -18.75 5.78 -14.18
N GLU A 111 -17.94 6.83 -14.16
CA GLU A 111 -18.30 8.15 -14.73
C GLU A 111 -18.66 8.03 -16.22
N THR A 112 -17.89 7.24 -16.98
CA THR A 112 -18.16 6.99 -18.40
C THR A 112 -19.48 6.27 -18.60
N ALA A 113 -19.78 5.27 -17.77
CA ALA A 113 -21.03 4.52 -17.83
C ALA A 113 -22.24 5.41 -17.46
N GLU A 114 -22.10 6.26 -16.45
CA GLU A 114 -23.14 7.23 -16.04
C GLU A 114 -23.43 8.24 -17.16
N ARG A 115 -22.38 8.80 -17.79
CA ARG A 115 -22.54 9.71 -18.93
C ARG A 115 -23.22 9.03 -20.11
N ALA A 116 -22.89 7.77 -20.40
CA ALA A 116 -23.54 7.00 -21.45
C ALA A 116 -25.03 6.74 -21.14
N ALA A 117 -25.34 6.38 -19.89
CA ALA A 117 -26.71 6.18 -19.44
C ALA A 117 -27.55 7.47 -19.55
N LEU A 118 -26.98 8.62 -19.18
CA LEU A 118 -27.63 9.92 -19.31
C LEU A 118 -27.93 10.27 -20.77
N LYS A 119 -26.97 10.05 -21.69
CA LYS A 119 -27.17 10.27 -23.13
C LYS A 119 -28.30 9.39 -23.68
N ILE A 120 -28.37 8.12 -23.27
CA ILE A 120 -29.45 7.21 -23.69
C ILE A 120 -30.79 7.67 -23.12
N ALA A 121 -30.85 8.05 -21.85
CA ALA A 121 -32.08 8.55 -21.21
C ALA A 121 -32.60 9.82 -21.90
N ARG A 122 -31.70 10.76 -22.22
CA ARG A 122 -32.02 11.98 -22.95
C ARG A 122 -32.59 11.69 -24.34
N ARG A 123 -31.94 10.84 -25.14
CA ARG A 123 -32.43 10.43 -26.47
C ARG A 123 -33.81 9.79 -26.39
N LYS A 124 -34.05 8.93 -25.38
CA LYS A 124 -35.38 8.33 -25.16
C LYS A 124 -36.44 9.35 -24.81
N ALA A 125 -36.10 10.34 -23.98
CA ALA A 125 -37.03 11.41 -23.62
C ALA A 125 -37.38 12.29 -24.84
N GLU A 126 -36.38 12.61 -25.67
CA GLU A 126 -36.56 13.33 -26.95
C GLU A 126 -37.50 12.55 -27.89
N GLN A 127 -37.25 11.25 -28.11
CA GLN A 127 -38.12 10.38 -28.92
C GLN A 127 -39.56 10.30 -28.39
N MET A 128 -39.75 10.18 -27.07
CA MET A 128 -41.08 10.14 -26.48
C MET A 128 -41.83 11.48 -26.62
N ALA A 129 -41.12 12.60 -26.61
CA ALA A 129 -41.69 13.92 -26.84
C ALA A 129 -42.14 14.08 -28.30
N GLU A 130 -41.28 13.72 -29.26
CA GLU A 130 -41.59 13.72 -30.70
C GLU A 130 -42.81 12.85 -31.02
N ASP A 131 -42.85 11.61 -30.50
CA ASP A 131 -43.99 10.71 -30.67
C ASP A 131 -45.30 11.30 -30.11
N ALA A 132 -45.23 11.99 -28.97
CA ALA A 132 -46.38 12.61 -28.34
C ALA A 132 -46.88 13.85 -29.11
N GLU A 133 -46.00 14.58 -29.79
CA GLU A 133 -46.36 15.68 -30.68
C GLU A 133 -46.98 15.18 -31.98
N LEU A 134 -46.39 14.16 -32.61
CA LEU A 134 -46.93 13.54 -33.83
C LEU A 134 -48.35 13.00 -33.60
N ARG A 135 -48.59 12.32 -32.46
CA ARG A 135 -49.94 11.89 -32.10
C ARG A 135 -50.89 13.08 -31.95
N ARG A 136 -50.48 14.16 -31.29
CA ARG A 136 -51.33 15.36 -31.12
C ARG A 136 -51.69 16.04 -32.45
N GLN A 137 -50.79 16.00 -33.43
CA GLN A 137 -51.03 16.56 -34.77
C GLN A 137 -51.97 15.69 -35.60
N HIS A 138 -51.91 14.36 -35.46
CA HIS A 138 -52.75 13.43 -36.23
C HIS A 138 -54.22 13.37 -35.76
N TRP A 139 -54.52 13.86 -34.55
CA TRP A 139 -55.87 13.92 -33.97
C TRP A 139 -56.53 15.31 -34.09
N ARG A 140 -55.90 16.27 -34.78
CA ARG A 140 -56.48 17.57 -35.14
C ARG A 140 -56.86 17.57 -36.61
#